data_AF-A0A653K5L9-F1
#
_entry.id   AF-A0A653K5L9-F1
#
_cell.length_a   1.000
_cell.length_b   1.000
_cell.length_c   1.000
_cell.angle_alpha   90.00
_cell.angle_beta   90.00
_cell.angle_gamma   90.00
#
_symmetry.space_group_name_H-M   'P 1'
#
loop_
_entity.id
_entity.type
_entity.pdbx_description
1 polymer ?
#
loop_
_entity_poly.entity_id
_entity_poly.type
_entity_poly.pdbx_seq_one_letter_code
_entity_poly.pdbx_strand_id
1 'polypeptide(L)'
;MALLAYKNQFSGRVSSHIDKYVEVKMLSLHGERLADIVLTDQEKTDSYLFASESSELQKTEIDVKSLRFRYSEDESWIIHGINFNIPEGQSVAIVGPTGCGKITLMNLLLGNLTPEYGEIKIGGHEHVILLV
;
A
#
# COMPACT_ATOMS: atom_id res chain seq x y z
N MET A 1 -66.94 2.57 -12.06
CA MET A 1 -65.84 1.58 -12.02
C MET A 1 -64.59 2.00 -12.81
N ALA A 2 -64.70 2.46 -14.06
CA ALA A 2 -63.52 2.83 -14.88
C ALA A 2 -62.66 3.99 -14.33
N LEU A 3 -63.27 5.04 -13.77
CA LEU A 3 -62.53 6.18 -13.19
C LEU A 3 -61.63 5.78 -12.00
N LEU A 4 -62.11 4.87 -11.15
CA LEU A 4 -61.36 4.38 -10.00
C LEU A 4 -60.13 3.56 -10.43
N ALA A 5 -60.27 2.77 -11.50
CA ALA A 5 -59.17 2.03 -12.10
C ALA A 5 -58.11 2.96 -12.69
N TYR A 6 -58.52 4.03 -13.41
CA TYR A 6 -57.59 5.04 -13.91
C TYR A 6 -56.86 5.78 -12.78
N LYS A 7 -57.55 6.13 -11.69
CA LYS A 7 -56.93 6.76 -10.51
C LYS A 7 -55.88 5.85 -9.87
N ASN A 8 -56.17 4.57 -9.71
CA ASN A 8 -55.22 3.59 -9.15
C ASN A 8 -54.02 3.36 -10.06
N GLN A 9 -54.24 3.28 -11.38
CA GLN A 9 -53.15 3.14 -12.35
C GLN A 9 -52.26 4.38 -12.40
N PHE A 10 -52.86 5.58 -12.32
CA PHE A 10 -52.13 6.83 -12.24
C PHE A 10 -51.30 6.91 -10.94
N SER A 11 -51.93 6.67 -9.78
CA SER A 11 -51.24 6.68 -8.49
C SER A 11 -50.09 5.67 -8.44
N GLY A 12 -50.30 4.44 -8.95
CA GLY A 12 -49.26 3.42 -9.00
C GLY A 12 -48.11 3.78 -9.93
N ARG A 13 -48.39 4.45 -11.06
CA ARG A 13 -47.34 4.96 -11.95
C ARG A 13 -46.56 6.12 -11.33
N VAL A 14 -47.20 7.00 -10.57
CA VAL A 14 -46.50 8.08 -9.86
C VAL A 14 -45.58 7.50 -8.79
N SER A 15 -46.06 6.55 -7.97
CA SER A 15 -45.24 5.87 -6.97
C SER A 15 -44.04 5.14 -7.60
N SER A 16 -44.23 4.42 -8.71
CA SER A 16 -43.12 3.71 -9.35
C SER A 16 -42.06 4.64 -9.95
N HIS A 17 -42.41 5.88 -10.32
CA HIS A 17 -41.42 6.88 -10.73
C HIS A 17 -40.62 7.42 -9.55
N ILE A 18 -41.26 7.60 -8.39
CA ILE A 18 -40.59 8.00 -7.15
C ILE A 18 -39.59 6.91 -6.73
N ASP A 19 -40.00 5.64 -6.76
CA ASP A 19 -39.13 4.52 -6.41
C ASP A 19 -37.90 4.44 -7.33
N LYS A 20 -38.11 4.56 -8.66
CA LYS A 20 -37.00 4.62 -9.63
C LYS A 20 -36.08 5.83 -9.42
N TYR A 21 -36.63 6.98 -9.05
CA TYR A 21 -35.83 8.16 -8.75
C TYR A 21 -34.94 7.93 -7.51
N VAL A 22 -35.49 7.29 -6.48
CA VAL A 22 -34.72 6.91 -5.28
C VAL A 22 -33.65 5.88 -5.64
N GLU A 23 -33.96 4.88 -6.46
CA GLU A 23 -33.02 3.85 -6.91
C GLU A 23 -31.83 4.46 -7.67
N VAL A 24 -32.09 5.36 -8.63
CA VAL A 24 -31.03 6.07 -9.37
C VAL A 24 -30.20 6.96 -8.44
N LYS A 25 -30.84 7.63 -7.47
CA LYS A 25 -30.14 8.45 -6.48
C LYS A 25 -29.24 7.61 -5.56
N MET A 26 -29.70 6.43 -5.15
CA MET A 26 -28.91 5.49 -4.37
C MET A 26 -27.72 4.96 -5.18
N LEU A 27 -27.91 4.63 -6.46
CA LEU A 27 -26.82 4.22 -7.35
C LEU A 27 -25.74 5.30 -7.47
N SER A 28 -26.12 6.57 -7.57
CA SER A 28 -25.18 7.70 -7.60
C SER A 28 -24.28 7.76 -6.36
N LEU A 29 -24.84 7.52 -5.16
CA LEU A 29 -24.07 7.52 -3.91
C LEU A 29 -23.10 6.35 -3.79
N HIS A 30 -23.41 5.19 -4.41
CA HIS A 30 -22.47 4.07 -4.47
C HIS A 30 -21.34 4.34 -5.46
N GLY A 31 -21.60 5.12 -6.53
CA GLY A 31 -20.61 5.57 -7.49
C GLY A 31 -19.49 6.39 -6.85
N GLU A 32 -19.80 7.25 -5.88
CA GLU A 32 -18.80 8.04 -5.14
C GLU A 32 -17.80 7.14 -4.38
N ARG A 33 -18.29 6.11 -3.67
CA ARG A 33 -17.41 5.15 -2.98
C ARG A 33 -16.54 4.33 -3.92
N LEU A 34 -17.06 3.99 -5.10
CA LEU A 34 -16.27 3.31 -6.12
C LEU A 34 -15.20 4.24 -6.70
N ALA A 35 -15.52 5.52 -6.88
CA ALA A 35 -14.55 6.51 -7.32
C ALA A 35 -13.39 6.64 -6.31
N ASP A 36 -13.69 6.68 -5.01
CA ASP A 36 -12.64 6.73 -3.97
C ASP A 36 -11.69 5.53 -4.04
N ILE A 37 -12.22 4.31 -4.23
CA ILE A 37 -11.39 3.10 -4.34
C ILE A 37 -10.56 3.11 -5.63
N VAL A 38 -11.17 3.47 -6.75
CA VAL A 38 -10.51 3.44 -8.08
C VAL A 38 -9.46 4.55 -8.21
N LEU A 39 -9.66 5.69 -7.56
CA LEU A 39 -8.77 6.85 -7.61
C LEU A 39 -7.72 6.87 -6.49
N THR A 40 -7.76 5.92 -5.57
CA THR A 40 -6.69 5.75 -4.58
C THR A 40 -5.39 5.41 -5.31
N ASP A 41 -4.31 6.11 -4.97
CA ASP A 41 -2.98 5.82 -5.51
C ASP A 41 -2.65 4.34 -5.26
N GLN A 42 -2.39 3.59 -6.34
CA GLN A 42 -1.97 2.22 -6.21
C GLN A 42 -0.65 2.18 -5.44
N GLU A 43 -0.56 1.32 -4.41
CA GLU A 43 0.71 1.04 -3.76
C GLU A 43 1.72 0.67 -4.84
N LYS A 44 2.81 1.44 -4.92
CA LYS A 44 3.92 1.14 -5.81
C LYS A 44 4.53 -0.18 -5.35
N THR A 45 4.03 -1.29 -5.88
CA THR A 45 4.73 -2.56 -5.87
C THR A 45 5.88 -2.36 -6.83
N ASP A 46 6.95 -1.78 -6.32
CA ASP A 46 8.12 -1.64 -7.14
C ASP A 46 8.58 -3.04 -7.55
N SER A 47 8.70 -3.23 -8.85
CA SER A 47 8.95 -4.48 -9.55
C SER A 47 10.39 -5.00 -9.36
N TYR A 48 10.94 -4.90 -8.15
CA TYR A 48 12.35 -5.20 -7.91
C TYR A 48 12.63 -6.70 -7.74
N LEU A 49 11.64 -7.51 -7.37
CA LEU A 49 11.79 -8.97 -7.30
C LEU A 49 11.88 -9.64 -8.68
N PHE A 50 11.63 -8.91 -9.77
CA PHE A 50 11.62 -9.45 -11.14
C PHE A 50 12.50 -8.67 -12.12
N ALA A 51 13.42 -7.82 -11.63
CA ALA A 51 14.40 -7.21 -12.50
C ALA A 51 15.53 -8.20 -12.85
N SER A 52 15.33 -8.87 -13.98
CA SER A 52 16.33 -9.44 -14.90
C SER A 52 16.75 -10.90 -14.69
N GLU A 53 16.18 -11.78 -15.52
CA GLU A 53 16.88 -12.93 -16.07
C GLU A 53 18.10 -12.44 -16.89
N SER A 54 19.21 -12.16 -16.25
CA SER A 54 20.51 -12.04 -16.93
C SER A 54 21.67 -12.26 -15.98
N SER A 55 22.14 -13.51 -15.98
CA SER A 55 23.53 -13.96 -15.79
C SER A 55 24.58 -12.89 -15.47
N GLU A 56 25.00 -12.83 -14.20
CA GLU A 56 26.38 -12.78 -13.71
C GLU A 56 26.28 -12.86 -12.18
N LEU A 57 27.32 -13.35 -11.49
CA LEU A 57 27.34 -13.55 -10.03
C LEU A 57 27.04 -12.23 -9.30
N GLN A 58 25.76 -11.92 -9.10
CA GLN A 58 25.35 -10.76 -8.32
C GLN A 58 25.72 -11.06 -6.88
N LYS A 59 26.78 -10.39 -6.40
CA LYS A 59 27.10 -10.35 -4.98
C LYS A 59 25.81 -10.05 -4.24
N THR A 60 25.43 -10.84 -3.24
CA THR A 60 24.22 -10.58 -2.43
C THR A 60 24.58 -9.84 -1.15
N GLU A 61 25.54 -8.93 -1.24
CA GLU A 61 25.95 -8.09 -0.11
C GLU A 61 24.86 -7.06 0.19
N ILE A 62 24.45 -6.97 1.45
CA ILE A 62 23.46 -5.99 1.93
C ILE A 62 24.21 -4.93 2.73
N ASP A 63 24.12 -3.67 2.29
CA ASP A 63 24.71 -2.52 2.98
C ASP A 63 23.60 -1.55 3.37
N VAL A 64 23.49 -1.28 4.67
CA VAL A 64 22.49 -0.38 5.25
C VAL A 64 23.20 0.75 5.97
N LYS A 65 22.89 2.00 5.58
CA LYS A 65 23.47 3.19 6.21
C LYS A 65 22.42 4.14 6.75
N SER A 66 22.58 4.52 8.02
CA SER A 66 21.82 5.52 8.76
C SER A 66 20.30 5.35 8.64
N LEU A 67 19.83 4.10 8.61
CA LEU A 67 18.44 3.77 8.36
C LEU A 67 17.55 4.24 9.51
N ARG A 68 16.53 5.06 9.20
CA ARG A 68 15.50 5.50 10.15
C ARG A 68 14.12 5.28 9.56
N PHE A 69 13.21 4.82 10.41
CA PHE A 69 11.84 4.54 10.02
C PHE A 69 10.85 4.70 11.18
N ARG A 70 9.67 5.23 10.84
CA ARG A 70 8.43 5.32 11.64
C ARG A 70 7.25 5.17 10.69
N TYR A 71 6.10 4.68 11.17
CA TYR A 71 4.92 4.49 10.30
C TYR A 71 4.19 5.79 9.99
N SER A 72 4.34 6.82 10.83
CA SER A 72 3.71 8.13 10.65
C SER A 72 4.52 9.21 11.34
N GLU A 73 4.35 10.48 10.93
CA GLU A 73 5.13 11.59 11.47
C GLU A 73 4.89 11.83 12.98
N ASP A 74 3.69 11.50 13.47
CA ASP A 74 3.33 11.64 14.88
C ASP A 74 3.79 10.46 15.75
N GLU A 75 4.32 9.40 15.13
CA GLU A 75 4.79 8.22 15.85
C GLU A 75 6.28 8.31 16.21
N SER A 76 6.64 7.57 17.26
CA SER A 76 8.03 7.41 17.64
C SER A 76 8.79 6.60 16.59
N TRP A 77 10.05 6.96 16.37
CA TRP A 77 10.99 6.18 15.57
C TRP A 77 11.05 4.73 16.06
N ILE A 78 10.87 3.79 15.15
CA ILE A 78 11.04 2.35 15.41
C ILE A 78 12.50 1.95 15.19
N ILE A 79 13.11 2.54 14.16
CA ILE A 79 14.52 2.33 13.82
C ILE A 79 15.26 3.66 13.94
N HIS A 80 16.33 3.69 14.73
CA HIS A 80 17.04 4.90 15.13
C HIS A 80 18.43 5.04 14.49
N GLY A 81 18.53 4.96 13.16
CA GLY A 81 19.80 5.24 12.46
C GLY A 81 20.77 4.07 12.53
N ILE A 82 20.28 2.87 12.22
CA ILE A 82 21.12 1.66 12.24
C ILE A 82 22.04 1.62 11.01
N ASN A 83 23.23 1.06 11.21
CA ASN A 83 24.22 0.83 10.16
C ASN A 83 24.70 -0.61 10.28
N PHE A 84 24.60 -1.39 9.20
CA PHE A 84 25.15 -2.74 9.17
C PHE A 84 25.45 -3.18 7.74
N ASN A 85 26.39 -4.10 7.62
CA ASN A 85 26.79 -4.71 6.37
C ASN A 85 26.73 -6.24 6.55
N ILE A 86 26.08 -6.91 5.59
CA ILE A 86 25.99 -8.38 5.52
C ILE A 86 26.69 -8.79 4.24
N PRO A 87 27.93 -9.31 4.33
CA PRO A 87 28.65 -9.83 3.17
C PRO A 87 27.93 -11.03 2.55
N GLU A 88 28.21 -11.26 1.27
CA GLU A 88 27.72 -12.44 0.55
C GLU A 88 28.09 -13.74 1.28
N GLY A 89 27.12 -14.67 1.34
CA GLY A 89 27.30 -15.98 1.99
C GLY A 89 27.25 -15.95 3.52
N GLN A 90 27.08 -14.78 4.15
CA GLN A 90 26.86 -14.69 5.58
C GLN A 90 25.38 -14.89 5.93
N SER A 91 25.12 -15.63 7.01
CA SER A 91 23.79 -15.74 7.62
C SER A 91 23.77 -14.96 8.93
N VAL A 92 22.81 -14.05 9.07
CA VAL A 92 22.67 -13.17 10.23
C VAL A 92 21.32 -13.40 10.89
N ALA A 93 21.32 -13.54 12.21
CA ALA A 93 20.10 -13.65 13.00
C ALA A 93 19.74 -12.31 13.63
N ILE A 94 18.51 -11.84 13.41
CA ILE A 94 17.97 -10.64 14.05
C ILE A 94 17.25 -11.08 15.33
N VAL A 95 17.78 -10.70 16.49
CA VAL A 95 17.24 -11.06 17.81
C VAL A 95 16.85 -9.83 18.62
N GLY A 96 15.83 -9.97 19.46
CA GLY A 96 15.37 -8.89 20.34
C GLY A 96 13.95 -9.14 20.90
N PRO A 97 13.47 -8.32 21.85
CA PRO A 97 12.14 -8.44 22.45
C PRO A 97 11.00 -8.27 21.43
N THR A 98 9.81 -8.82 21.71
CA THR A 98 8.62 -8.58 20.89
C THR A 98 8.31 -7.08 20.81
N GLY A 99 7.98 -6.59 19.61
CA GLY A 99 7.65 -5.17 19.40
C GLY A 99 8.85 -4.24 19.15
N CYS A 100 10.10 -4.71 19.19
CA CYS A 100 11.27 -3.85 18.96
C CYS A 100 11.55 -3.51 17.48
N GLY A 101 10.63 -3.78 16.55
CA GLY A 101 10.79 -3.43 15.14
C GLY A 101 11.48 -4.46 14.24
N LYS A 102 11.68 -5.71 14.67
CA LYS A 102 12.34 -6.75 13.83
C LYS A 102 11.62 -7.02 12.50
N ILE A 103 10.29 -7.20 12.56
CA ILE A 103 9.47 -7.44 11.37
C ILE A 103 9.50 -6.20 10.47
N THR A 104 9.45 -5.01 11.06
CA THR A 104 9.58 -3.74 10.34
C THR A 104 10.92 -3.65 9.62
N LEU A 105 12.03 -4.02 10.26
CA LEU A 105 13.35 -4.08 9.63
C LEU A 105 13.39 -5.09 8.47
N MET A 106 12.80 -6.28 8.64
CA MET A 106 12.68 -7.25 7.55
C MET A 106 11.87 -6.69 6.37
N ASN A 107 10.74 -6.03 6.64
CA ASN A 107 9.92 -5.43 5.59
C ASN A 107 10.65 -4.31 4.83
N LEU A 108 11.50 -3.53 5.50
CA LEU A 108 12.36 -2.53 4.87
C LEU A 108 13.43 -3.18 3.97
N LEU A 109 14.06 -4.26 4.44
CA LEU A 109 15.05 -5.01 3.65
C LEU A 109 14.45 -5.71 2.44
N LEU A 110 13.19 -6.16 2.55
CA LEU A 110 12.43 -6.78 1.46
C LEU A 110 11.86 -5.75 0.46
N GLY A 111 11.98 -4.44 0.74
CA GLY A 111 11.41 -3.38 -0.10
C GLY A 111 9.90 -3.18 0.04
N ASN A 112 9.25 -3.84 1.00
CA ASN A 112 7.82 -3.67 1.27
C ASN A 112 7.50 -2.33 1.95
N LEU A 113 8.50 -1.71 2.59
CA LEU A 113 8.39 -0.41 3.21
C LEU A 113 9.52 0.49 2.67
N THR A 114 9.21 1.76 2.49
CA THR A 114 10.21 2.77 2.12
C THR A 114 10.75 3.43 3.39
N PRO A 115 12.07 3.45 3.63
CA PRO A 115 12.65 4.20 4.73
C PRO A 115 12.44 5.71 4.54
N GLU A 116 12.27 6.42 5.65
CA GLU A 116 12.15 7.89 5.64
C GLU A 116 13.53 8.55 5.56
N TYR A 117 14.55 7.92 6.17
CA TYR A 117 15.95 8.36 6.05
C TYR A 117 16.89 7.15 5.94
N GLY A 118 18.02 7.38 5.24
CA GLY A 118 19.08 6.39 5.07
C GLY A 118 18.98 5.66 3.72
N GLU A 119 19.94 4.75 3.49
CA GLU A 119 20.04 3.98 2.25
C GLU A 119 20.16 2.47 2.55
N ILE A 120 19.56 1.67 1.67
CA ILE A 120 19.70 0.21 1.63
C ILE A 120 20.22 -0.15 0.22
N LYS A 121 21.36 -0.85 0.16
CA LYS A 121 21.95 -1.35 -1.10
C LYS A 121 22.02 -2.86 -1.04
N ILE A 122 21.61 -3.52 -2.13
CA ILE A 122 21.68 -4.98 -2.27
C ILE A 122 22.47 -5.28 -3.54
N GLY A 123 23.57 -5.99 -3.40
CA GLY A 123 24.45 -6.39 -4.50
C GLY A 123 25.09 -5.24 -5.29
N GLY A 124 25.38 -4.14 -4.60
CA GLY A 124 25.97 -2.95 -5.20
C GLY A 124 24.99 -2.11 -6.01
N HIS A 125 23.73 -2.54 -6.15
CA HIS A 125 22.66 -1.73 -6.70
C HIS A 125 21.92 -0.99 -5.56
N GLU A 126 21.70 0.30 -5.76
CA GLU A 126 20.94 1.15 -4.84
C GLU A 126 19.48 0.72 -4.87
N HIS A 127 18.99 0.14 -3.78
CA HIS A 127 17.66 -0.47 -3.72
C HIS A 127 16.61 0.52 -3.22
N VAL A 128 17.03 1.61 -2.56
CA VAL A 128 16.12 2.67 -2.12
C VAL A 128 16.86 4.02 -2.14
N ILE A 129 16.43 4.93 -3.01
CA ILE A 129 16.75 6.35 -2.92
C ILE A 129 15.44 7.08 -2.62
N LEU A 130 15.31 7.60 -1.40
CA LEU A 130 14.49 8.78 -1.17
C LEU A 130 15.40 9.86 -0.59
N LEU A 131 15.84 10.77 -1.47
CA LEU A 131 16.41 12.06 -1.11
C LEU A 131 15.27 13.06 -1.10
N VAL A 132 14.80 13.45 0.09
CA VAL A 132 14.26 14.78 0.36
C VAL A 132 14.70 15.20 1.76
#